data_AF-A0A2V5R803-F1
#
_entry.id   AF-A0A2V5R803-F1
#
_cell.length_a   1.000
_cell.length_b   1.000
_cell.length_c   1.000
_cell.angle_alpha   90.00
_cell.angle_beta   90.00
_cell.angle_gamma   90.00
#
_symmetry.space_group_name_H-M   'P 1'
#
loop_
_entity.id
_entity.type
_entity.pdbx_description
1 polymer ?
#
loop_
_entity_poly.entity_id
_entity_poly.type
_entity_poly.pdbx_seq_one_letter_code
_entity_poly.pdbx_strand_id
1 'polypeptide(L)'
;MTQSFQAEQATFLDLSGRAKFRLTGTERFRFLNGQITNDLRKAIETAAIEACMLNAKGKMNGHLFVSAQGESFSVDTEPELRETLRTRLES
;
A
#
# COMPACT_ATOMS: atom_id res chain seq x y z
N MET A 1 23.47 19.68 12.85
CA MET A 1 22.34 20.57 13.21
C MET A 1 21.15 20.14 12.37
N THR A 2 20.22 19.40 12.95
CA THR A 2 18.99 18.97 12.27
C THR A 2 17.97 20.09 12.49
N GLN A 3 17.62 20.83 11.43
CA GLN A 3 16.63 21.90 11.53
C GLN A 3 15.29 21.31 11.97
N SER A 4 14.78 21.81 13.08
CA SER A 4 13.41 21.55 13.54
C SER A 4 12.43 22.10 12.51
N PHE A 5 11.66 21.23 11.87
CA PHE A 5 10.54 21.64 11.03
C PHE A 5 9.48 22.28 11.93
N GLN A 6 9.37 23.60 11.92
CA GLN A 6 8.26 24.30 12.57
C GLN A 6 7.01 24.09 11.70
N ALA A 7 6.17 23.14 12.09
CA ALA A 7 4.84 22.96 11.50
C ALA A 7 3.90 24.05 12.02
N GLU A 8 4.04 25.29 11.53
CA GLU A 8 3.23 26.41 12.02
C GLU A 8 1.82 26.49 11.40
N GLN A 9 1.52 25.73 10.35
CA GLN A 9 0.19 25.67 9.75
C GLN A 9 -0.15 24.24 9.30
N ALA A 10 -1.30 23.73 9.78
CA ALA A 10 -1.85 22.46 9.32
C ALA A 10 -2.60 22.67 8.00
N THR A 11 -2.23 21.90 6.97
CA THR A 11 -2.92 21.91 5.67
C THR A 11 -3.86 20.72 5.58
N PHE A 12 -5.10 20.98 5.13
CA PHE A 12 -6.01 19.91 4.74
C PHE A 12 -5.70 19.47 3.32
N LEU A 13 -5.45 18.18 3.11
CA LEU A 13 -5.30 17.58 1.79
C LEU A 13 -6.41 16.56 1.58
N ASP A 14 -7.14 16.70 0.46
CA ASP A 14 -8.10 15.69 0.04
C ASP A 14 -7.39 14.52 -0.64
N LEU A 15 -7.38 13.36 0.03
CA LEU A 15 -6.82 12.10 -0.48
C LEU A 15 -7.90 11.11 -0.92
N SER A 16 -9.14 11.56 -1.09
CA SER A 16 -10.27 10.71 -1.50
C SER A 16 -10.05 10.07 -2.88
N GLY A 17 -9.37 10.77 -3.79
CA GLY A 17 -9.09 10.29 -5.15
C GLY A 17 -8.21 9.04 -5.22
N ARG A 18 -7.38 8.79 -4.20
CA ARG A 18 -6.46 7.64 -4.16
C ARG A 18 -7.21 6.31 -4.25
N ALA A 19 -6.61 5.33 -4.93
CA ALA A 19 -7.16 3.99 -4.99
C ALA A 19 -6.86 3.27 -3.66
N LYS A 20 -7.89 2.67 -3.06
CA LYS A 20 -7.81 2.00 -1.77
C LYS A 20 -8.43 0.62 -1.88
N PHE A 21 -7.71 -0.40 -1.43
CA PHE A 21 -8.15 -1.79 -1.45
C PHE A 21 -8.08 -2.38 -0.06
N ARG A 22 -9.00 -3.30 0.22
CA ARG A 22 -8.94 -4.16 1.39
C ARG A 22 -8.78 -5.61 0.92
N LEU A 23 -7.65 -6.21 1.26
CA LEU A 23 -7.38 -7.62 0.98
C LEU A 23 -7.78 -8.48 2.16
N THR A 24 -8.65 -9.45 1.91
CA THR A 24 -9.15 -10.42 2.90
C THR A 24 -8.89 -11.85 2.41
N GLY A 25 -9.21 -12.83 3.26
CA GLY A 25 -9.05 -14.27 2.93
C GLY A 25 -7.84 -14.89 3.61
N THR A 26 -7.81 -16.23 3.66
CA THR A 26 -6.79 -16.98 4.40
C THR A 26 -5.41 -16.87 3.77
N GLU A 27 -5.33 -16.78 2.44
CA GLU A 27 -4.08 -16.74 1.68
C GLU A 27 -3.53 -15.32 1.45
N ARG A 28 -4.22 -14.28 1.97
CA ARG A 28 -3.92 -12.86 1.73
C ARG A 28 -2.46 -12.48 1.96
N PHE A 29 -1.84 -13.04 3.01
CA PHE A 29 -0.45 -12.75 3.38
C PHE A 29 0.51 -13.32 2.35
N ARG A 30 0.40 -14.62 2.06
CA ARG A 30 1.27 -15.32 1.10
C ARG A 30 1.15 -14.69 -0.29
N PHE A 31 -0.08 -14.39 -0.70
CA PHE A 31 -0.35 -13.71 -1.96
C PHE A 31 0.32 -12.34 -2.01
N LEU A 32 -0.03 -11.41 -1.13
CA LEU A 32 0.46 -10.03 -1.21
C LEU A 32 1.98 -9.95 -1.00
N ASN A 33 2.54 -10.69 -0.04
CA ASN A 33 3.98 -10.71 0.22
C ASN A 33 4.79 -11.24 -0.97
N GLY A 34 4.20 -12.07 -1.84
CA GLY A 34 4.82 -12.54 -3.07
C GLY A 34 4.73 -11.55 -4.25
N GLN A 35 3.89 -10.51 -4.14
CA GLN A 35 3.68 -9.53 -5.21
C GLN A 35 4.42 -8.21 -4.99
N ILE A 36 4.89 -7.94 -3.78
CA ILE A 36 5.49 -6.65 -3.39
C ILE A 36 6.99 -6.78 -3.08
N THR A 37 7.72 -5.66 -3.17
CA THR A 37 9.17 -5.62 -2.90
C THR A 37 9.56 -5.73 -1.43
N ASN A 38 8.65 -5.41 -0.52
CA ASN A 38 8.96 -5.24 0.90
C ASN A 38 8.28 -6.31 1.76
N ASP A 39 8.93 -6.66 2.88
CA ASP A 39 8.43 -7.66 3.81
C ASP A 39 7.12 -7.21 4.48
N LEU A 40 6.02 -7.88 4.12
CA LEU A 40 4.68 -7.56 4.58
C LEU A 40 4.51 -7.71 6.10
N ARG A 41 5.37 -8.48 6.78
CA ARG A 41 5.33 -8.63 8.25
C ARG A 41 5.62 -7.33 9.00
N LYS A 42 6.25 -6.37 8.32
CA LYS A 42 6.54 -5.03 8.88
C LYS A 42 5.34 -4.09 8.81
N ALA A 43 4.32 -4.43 8.02
CA ALA A 43 3.07 -3.69 7.97
C ALA A 43 2.25 -4.00 9.22
N ILE A 44 1.95 -2.98 10.01
CA ILE A 44 1.18 -3.10 11.25
C ILE A 44 0.03 -2.09 11.24
N GLU A 45 -0.87 -2.18 12.21
CA GLU A 45 -2.07 -1.32 12.27
C GLU A 45 -1.74 0.17 12.42
N THR A 46 -0.62 0.48 13.07
CA THR A 46 -0.19 1.86 13.34
C THR A 46 0.88 2.38 12.38
N ALA A 47 1.39 1.54 11.48
CA ALA A 47 2.43 1.90 10.53
C ALA A 47 2.30 1.13 9.23
N ALA A 48 2.12 1.88 8.14
CA ALA A 48 2.18 1.33 6.80
C ALA A 48 3.63 1.11 6.36
N ILE A 49 3.85 0.11 5.52
CA ILE A 49 5.08 -0.02 4.75
C ILE A 49 4.88 0.58 3.37
N GLU A 50 5.93 1.22 2.88
CA GLU A 50 6.07 1.58 1.47
C GLU A 50 6.58 0.36 0.70
N ALA A 51 5.97 0.06 -0.45
CA ALA A 51 6.41 -1.02 -1.31
C ALA A 51 6.07 -0.75 -2.77
N CYS A 52 6.72 -1.48 -3.68
CA CYS A 52 6.32 -1.54 -5.08
C CYS A 52 5.66 -2.87 -5.38
N MET A 53 4.54 -2.87 -6.11
CA MET A 53 4.01 -4.09 -6.71
C MET A 53 4.77 -4.41 -7.98
N LEU A 54 5.18 -5.67 -8.13
CA LEU A 54 5.94 -6.14 -9.29
C LEU A 54 5.06 -7.02 -10.19
N ASN A 55 5.31 -7.08 -11.50
CA ASN A 55 4.75 -8.13 -12.38
C ASN A 55 5.47 -9.47 -12.25
N ALA A 56 4.93 -10.50 -12.91
CA ALA A 56 5.52 -11.85 -12.93
C ALA A 56 6.95 -11.88 -13.50
N LYS A 57 7.39 -10.83 -14.19
CA LYS A 57 8.76 -10.65 -14.69
C LYS A 57 9.62 -9.74 -13.79
N GLY A 58 9.14 -9.40 -12.60
CA GLY A 58 9.84 -8.55 -11.64
C GLY A 58 9.90 -7.06 -11.97
N LYS A 59 9.17 -6.58 -13.00
CA LYS A 59 9.12 -5.13 -13.29
C LYS A 59 8.08 -4.45 -12.41
N MET A 60 8.36 -3.21 -12.01
CA MET A 60 7.44 -2.39 -11.22
C MET A 60 6.14 -2.11 -12.00
N ASN A 61 5.01 -2.39 -11.37
CA ASN A 61 3.67 -2.05 -11.85
C ASN A 61 3.06 -0.86 -11.08
N GLY A 62 3.53 -0.58 -9.88
CA GLY A 62 2.99 0.51 -9.08
C GLY A 62 3.67 0.66 -7.73
N HIS A 63 3.51 1.84 -7.15
CA HIS A 63 3.95 2.20 -5.81
C HIS A 63 2.76 2.22 -4.87
N LEU A 64 2.92 1.68 -3.66
CA LEU A 64 1.81 1.51 -2.74
C LEU A 64 2.25 1.56 -1.27
N PHE A 65 1.28 1.85 -0.41
CA PHE A 65 1.39 1.74 1.03
C PHE A 65 0.52 0.59 1.51
N VAL A 66 1.06 -0.26 2.39
CA VAL A 66 0.31 -1.37 3.00
C VAL A 66 0.33 -1.27 4.51
N SER A 67 -0.83 -1.38 5.15
CA SER A 67 -0.95 -1.58 6.60
C SER A 67 -1.80 -2.81 6.91
N ALA A 68 -1.55 -3.42 8.07
CA ALA A 68 -2.43 -4.46 8.59
C ALA A 68 -3.69 -3.83 9.20
N GLN A 69 -4.82 -4.52 9.13
CA GLN A 69 -6.06 -4.13 9.81
C GLN A 69 -6.80 -5.42 10.21
N GLY A 70 -6.58 -5.91 11.43
CA GLY A 70 -7.09 -7.20 11.90
C GLY A 70 -6.79 -8.34 10.91
N GLU A 71 -7.84 -9.00 10.43
CA GLU A 71 -7.76 -10.10 9.46
C GLU A 71 -7.64 -9.64 7.99
N SER A 72 -7.19 -8.41 7.75
CA SER A 72 -7.08 -7.83 6.42
C SER A 72 -5.84 -6.96 6.24
N PHE A 73 -5.48 -6.68 4.98
CA PHE A 73 -4.51 -5.65 4.63
C PHE A 73 -5.20 -4.50 3.92
N SER A 74 -4.87 -3.27 4.30
CA SER A 74 -5.25 -2.06 3.58
C SER A 74 -4.13 -1.69 2.62
N VAL A 75 -4.47 -1.46 1.35
CA VAL A 75 -3.53 -1.02 0.31
C VAL A 75 -3.99 0.33 -0.20
N ASP A 76 -3.11 1.33 -0.17
CA ASP A 76 -3.32 2.67 -0.69
C ASP A 76 -2.32 2.97 -1.80
N THR A 77 -2.79 3.54 -2.91
CA THR A 77 -1.99 3.73 -4.13
C THR A 77 -2.56 4.87 -4.99
N GLU A 78 -1.80 5.26 -6.01
CA GLU A 78 -2.22 6.28 -6.96
C GLU A 78 -3.53 5.90 -7.70
N PRO A 79 -4.41 6.88 -8.01
CA PRO A 79 -5.69 6.65 -8.68
C PRO A 79 -5.58 5.90 -10.01
N GLU A 80 -4.53 6.18 -10.79
CA GLU A 80 -4.27 5.63 -12.13
C GLU A 80 -4.08 4.11 -12.09
N LEU A 81 -3.64 3.58 -10.94
CA LEU A 81 -3.41 2.16 -10.74
C LEU A 81 -4.66 1.38 -10.35
N ARG A 82 -5.81 2.04 -10.18
CA ARG A 82 -7.05 1.42 -9.66
C ARG A 82 -7.46 0.17 -10.43
N GLU A 83 -7.65 0.28 -11.75
CA GLU A 83 -8.13 -0.86 -12.54
C GLU A 83 -7.05 -1.92 -12.72
N THR A 84 -5.80 -1.51 -12.96
CA THR A 84 -4.68 -2.45 -13.11
C THR A 84 -4.43 -3.27 -11.85
N LEU A 85 -4.49 -2.66 -10.67
CA LEU A 85 -4.33 -3.36 -9.41
C LEU A 85 -5.58 -4.17 -9.05
N ARG A 86 -6.80 -3.67 -9.32
CA ARG A 86 -8.03 -4.45 -9.13
C ARG A 86 -7.95 -5.79 -9.86
N THR A 87 -7.74 -5.77 -11.18
CA THR A 87 -7.68 -7.00 -11.99
C THR A 87 -6.67 -8.00 -11.46
N ARG A 88 -5.58 -7.51 -10.88
CA ARG A 88 -4.51 -8.34 -10.36
C ARG A 88 -4.77 -8.88 -8.96
N LEU A 89 -5.41 -8.09 -8.11
CA LEU A 89 -5.76 -8.51 -6.77
C LEU A 89 -6.91 -9.54 -6.77
N GLU A 90 -7.68 -9.59 -7.86
CA GLU A 90 -8.79 -10.53 -8.08
C GLU A 90 -8.38 -11.82 -8.83
N SER A 91 -7.17 -11.89 -9.39
CA SER A 91 -6.67 -13.04 -10.16
C SER A 91 -6.08 -14.15 -9.29
#